data_AF-A0A538L2I8-F1
#
_entry.id   AF-A0A538L2I8-F1
#
_cell.length_a   1.000
_cell.length_b   1.000
_cell.length_c   1.000
_cell.angle_alpha   90.00
_cell.angle_beta   90.00
_cell.angle_gamma   90.00
#
_symmetry.space_group_name_H-M   'P 1'
#
loop_
_entity.id
_entity.type
_entity.pdbx_description
1 polymer ?
#
loop_
_entity_poly.entity_id
_entity_poly.type
_entity_poly.pdbx_seq_one_letter_code
_entity_poly.pdbx_strand_id
1 'polypeptide(L)'
;MASAKNRKYGAKVTYTLNLAASVRFTVVQKSPGRKTKLGCSKPTKHNRKAPKCTRLQPLGGSFTHAGRPGSNSFHFTGRIAGHTLKPGRYLLIATPSASGLRGRRASASFQIIR
;
A
#
# COMPACT_ATOMS: atom_id res chain seq x y z
N MET A 1 -16.54 -23.94 -7.57
CA MET A 1 -15.68 -22.73 -7.64
C MET A 1 -16.55 -21.51 -7.44
N ALA A 2 -16.42 -20.80 -6.31
CA ALA A 2 -17.29 -19.66 -6.00
C ALA A 2 -16.86 -18.43 -6.80
N SER A 3 -17.67 -18.06 -7.79
CA SER A 3 -17.52 -16.86 -8.59
C SER A 3 -17.53 -15.63 -7.68
N ALA A 4 -16.46 -14.84 -7.71
CA ALA A 4 -16.35 -13.62 -6.91
C ALA A 4 -17.40 -12.63 -7.44
N LYS A 5 -18.54 -12.54 -6.74
CA LYS A 5 -19.59 -11.53 -6.93
C LYS A 5 -18.90 -10.20 -7.22
N ASN A 6 -19.13 -9.61 -8.39
CA ASN A 6 -18.43 -8.42 -8.89
C ASN A 6 -18.71 -7.24 -7.94
N ARG A 7 -17.91 -7.11 -6.87
CA ARG A 7 -18.08 -6.07 -5.87
C ARG A 7 -17.76 -4.76 -6.56
N LYS A 8 -18.72 -3.82 -6.59
CA LYS A 8 -18.60 -2.53 -7.29
C LYS A 8 -17.41 -1.67 -6.81
N TYR A 9 -16.79 -2.02 -5.69
CA TYR A 9 -15.68 -1.31 -5.07
C TYR A 9 -14.71 -2.27 -4.36
N GLY A 10 -13.48 -1.81 -4.19
CA GLY A 10 -12.39 -2.57 -3.57
C GLY A 10 -11.54 -3.34 -4.57
N ALA A 11 -10.47 -3.97 -4.08
CA ALA A 11 -9.52 -4.74 -4.86
C ALA A 11 -9.26 -6.09 -4.21
N LYS A 12 -9.07 -7.14 -5.01
CA LYS A 12 -8.55 -8.41 -4.51
C LYS A 12 -7.02 -8.30 -4.41
N VAL A 13 -6.49 -8.42 -3.20
CA VAL A 13 -5.04 -8.48 -2.97
C VAL A 13 -4.66 -9.95 -2.85
N THR A 14 -3.70 -10.38 -3.65
CA THR A 14 -3.12 -11.72 -3.57
C THR A 14 -1.65 -11.62 -3.18
N TYR A 15 -1.18 -12.56 -2.38
CA TYR A 15 0.22 -12.65 -1.98
C TYR A 15 0.59 -14.08 -1.61
N THR A 16 1.86 -14.42 -1.76
CA THR A 16 2.39 -15.74 -1.45
C THR A 16 3.30 -15.69 -0.24
N LEU A 17 3.18 -16.66 0.66
CA LEU A 17 4.11 -16.85 1.78
C LEU A 17 4.79 -18.20 1.67
N ASN A 18 6.05 -18.27 2.08
CA ASN A 18 6.77 -19.53 2.22
C ASN A 18 6.47 -20.25 3.54
N LEU A 19 6.12 -19.50 4.59
CA LEU A 19 5.81 -19.99 5.92
C LEU A 19 4.58 -19.28 6.51
N ALA A 20 3.98 -19.83 7.56
CA ALA A 20 2.90 -19.16 8.28
C ALA A 20 3.43 -17.87 8.92
N ALA A 21 2.80 -16.74 8.62
CA ALA A 21 3.26 -15.44 9.07
C ALA A 21 2.11 -14.44 9.18
N SER A 22 2.23 -13.53 10.16
CA SER A 22 1.37 -12.35 10.27
C SER A 22 1.91 -11.26 9.35
N VAL A 23 1.13 -10.87 8.35
CA VAL A 23 1.53 -9.85 7.38
C VAL A 23 0.90 -8.53 7.76
N ARG A 24 1.73 -7.56 8.13
CA ARG A 24 1.31 -6.18 8.36
C ARG A 24 1.27 -5.43 7.05
N PHE A 25 0.08 -4.95 6.69
CA PHE A 25 -0.14 -4.11 5.53
C PHE A 25 -0.22 -2.64 5.95
N THR A 26 0.63 -1.82 5.33
CA THR A 26 0.58 -0.37 5.46
C THR A 26 0.30 0.24 4.10
N VAL A 27 -0.34 1.41 4.08
CA VAL A 27 -0.62 2.15 2.85
C VAL A 27 0.13 3.48 2.88
N VAL A 28 0.74 3.79 1.76
CA VAL A 28 1.49 5.03 1.55
C VAL A 28 0.88 5.75 0.37
N GLN A 29 0.56 7.03 0.53
CA GLN A 29 0.06 7.87 -0.55
C GLN A 29 1.22 8.33 -1.45
N LYS A 30 1.03 8.18 -2.76
CA LYS A 30 1.95 8.70 -3.77
C LYS A 30 1.47 10.08 -4.21
N SER A 31 2.24 11.09 -3.83
CA SER A 31 1.94 12.48 -4.17
C SER A 31 3.00 13.04 -5.12
N PRO A 32 2.63 13.95 -6.03
CA PRO A 32 3.61 14.67 -6.84
C PRO A 32 4.58 15.44 -5.94
N GLY A 33 5.86 15.37 -6.27
CA GLY A 33 6.93 16.10 -5.60
C GLY A 33 7.93 16.67 -6.60
N ARG A 34 8.85 17.48 -6.07
CA ARG A 34 9.97 18.07 -6.82
C ARG A 34 11.28 17.73 -6.13
N LYS A 35 12.28 17.30 -6.91
CA LYS A 35 13.60 16.95 -6.37
C LYS A 35 14.31 18.24 -5.95
N THR A 36 14.65 18.32 -4.67
CA THR A 36 15.41 19.42 -4.06
C THR A 36 16.70 18.88 -3.47
N LYS A 37 17.59 19.75 -2.98
CA LYS A 37 18.82 19.33 -2.28
C LYS A 37 18.53 18.43 -1.07
N LEU A 38 17.37 18.60 -0.43
CA LEU A 38 16.91 17.82 0.73
C LEU A 38 16.09 16.57 0.35
N GLY A 39 16.01 16.24 -0.95
CA GLY A 39 15.22 15.10 -1.45
C GLY A 39 13.89 15.51 -2.09
N CYS A 40 12.90 14.60 -2.09
CA CYS A 40 11.63 14.79 -2.77
C CYS A 40 10.65 15.64 -1.94
N SER A 41 10.52 16.91 -2.30
CA SER A 41 9.78 17.93 -1.53
C SER A 41 8.42 18.26 -2.17
N LYS A 42 7.54 18.88 -1.39
CA LYS A 42 6.23 19.37 -1.89
C LYS A 42 6.46 20.37 -3.03
N PRO A 43 5.67 20.34 -4.10
CA PRO A 43 5.74 21.35 -5.16
C PRO A 43 5.39 22.74 -4.60
N THR A 44 6.25 23.72 -4.85
CA THR A 44 6.11 25.14 -4.52
C THR A 44 6.45 25.98 -5.75
N LYS A 45 6.13 27.29 -5.72
CA LYS A 45 6.46 28.22 -6.81
C LYS A 45 7.97 28.22 -7.12
N HIS A 46 8.82 28.10 -6.09
CA HIS A 46 10.27 28.14 -6.19
C HIS A 46 10.88 26.89 -6.83
N ASN A 47 10.31 25.69 -6.59
CA ASN A 47 10.86 24.43 -7.08
C ASN A 47 10.10 23.84 -8.29
N ARG A 48 9.19 24.61 -8.91
CA ARG A 48 8.36 24.16 -10.04
C ARG A 48 9.14 23.67 -11.26
N LYS A 49 10.33 24.24 -11.49
CA LYS A 49 11.24 23.88 -12.59
C LYS A 49 12.11 22.65 -12.26
N ALA A 50 12.16 22.21 -11.01
CA ALA A 50 12.98 21.07 -10.62
C ALA A 50 12.40 19.74 -11.14
N PRO A 51 13.24 18.69 -11.26
CA PRO A 51 12.82 17.37 -11.73
C PRO A 51 11.64 16.83 -10.92
N LYS A 52 10.71 16.16 -11.62
CA LYS A 52 9.58 15.48 -10.97
C LYS A 52 10.09 14.33 -10.12
N CYS A 53 9.52 14.16 -8.93
CA CYS A 53 9.73 13.00 -8.10
C CYS A 53 8.40 12.55 -7.48
N THR A 54 8.34 11.31 -7.03
CA THR A 54 7.17 10.80 -6.31
C THR A 54 7.44 10.87 -4.81
N ARG A 55 6.68 11.70 -4.10
CA ARG A 55 6.74 11.78 -2.65
C ARG A 55 5.87 10.67 -2.06
N LEU A 56 6.47 9.86 -1.20
CA LEU A 56 5.82 8.79 -0.45
C LEU A 56 5.40 9.34 0.92
N GLN A 57 4.09 9.46 1.15
CA GLN A 57 3.55 9.93 2.42
C GLN A 57 2.87 8.76 3.14
N PRO A 58 3.45 8.22 4.22
CA PRO A 58 2.82 7.18 5.02
C PRO A 58 1.45 7.66 5.50
N LEU A 59 0.42 6.84 5.30
CA LEU A 59 -0.87 7.10 5.90
C LEU A 59 -0.89 6.53 7.31
N GLY A 60 -1.53 7.25 8.22
CA GLY A 60 -1.80 6.74 9.56
C GLY A 60 -2.65 5.48 9.47
N GLY A 61 -2.16 4.41 10.10
CA GLY A 61 -2.88 3.13 10.17
C GLY A 61 -2.16 1.97 9.49
N SER A 62 -2.59 0.78 9.88
CA SER A 62 -2.18 -0.50 9.30
C SER A 62 -3.22 -1.54 9.62
N PHE A 63 -3.24 -2.64 8.88
CA PHE A 63 -4.00 -3.82 9.25
C PHE A 63 -3.08 -5.04 9.15
N THR A 64 -3.37 -6.05 9.96
CA THR A 64 -2.62 -7.30 9.95
C THR A 64 -3.50 -8.40 9.39
N HIS A 65 -2.93 -9.25 8.56
CA HIS A 65 -3.59 -10.44 8.04
C HIS A 65 -2.76 -11.66 8.37
N ALA A 66 -3.35 -12.63 9.07
CA ALA A 66 -2.73 -13.93 9.30
C ALA A 66 -2.68 -14.69 7.97
N GLY A 67 -1.49 -15.03 7.52
CA GLY A 67 -1.28 -15.78 6.28
C GLY A 67 -0.74 -17.18 6.57
N ARG A 68 -1.15 -18.13 5.72
CA ARG A 68 -0.64 -19.50 5.69
C ARG A 68 0.44 -19.65 4.62
N PRO A 69 1.29 -20.69 4.66
CA PRO A 69 2.16 -21.03 3.54
C PRO A 69 1.35 -21.18 2.24
N GLY A 70 1.92 -20.75 1.12
CA GLY A 70 1.29 -20.75 -0.20
C GLY A 70 0.53 -19.45 -0.53
N SER A 71 -0.46 -19.57 -1.41
CA SER A 71 -1.23 -18.44 -1.93
C SER A 71 -2.31 -17.99 -0.94
N ASN A 72 -2.29 -16.69 -0.64
CA ASN A 72 -3.26 -16.02 0.22
C ASN A 72 -3.93 -14.91 -0.58
N SER A 73 -5.20 -14.65 -0.27
CA SER A 73 -5.91 -13.51 -0.84
C SER A 73 -6.92 -12.95 0.13
N PHE A 74 -7.06 -11.64 0.10
CA PHE A 74 -8.12 -10.94 0.84
C PHE A 74 -8.71 -9.83 -0.02
N HIS A 75 -9.89 -9.39 0.37
CA HIS A 75 -10.56 -8.27 -0.28
C HIS A 75 -10.25 -6.98 0.46
N PHE A 76 -9.56 -6.06 -0.22
CA PHE A 76 -9.26 -4.73 0.29
C PHE A 76 -10.35 -3.76 -0.15
N THR A 77 -11.08 -3.19 0.82
CA THR A 77 -12.21 -2.29 0.56
C THR A 77 -11.81 -0.84 0.29
N GLY A 78 -10.52 -0.51 0.30
CA GLY A 78 -10.07 0.89 0.22
C GLY A 78 -10.09 1.61 1.57
N ARG A 79 -10.13 0.87 2.69
CA ARG A 79 -10.14 1.41 4.04
C ARG A 79 -8.90 0.97 4.81
N ILE A 80 -8.35 1.87 5.62
CA ILE A 80 -7.24 1.57 6.53
C ILE A 80 -7.52 2.18 7.91
N ALA A 81 -7.34 1.40 8.97
CA ALA A 81 -7.60 1.82 10.35
C ALA A 81 -8.97 2.52 10.53
N GLY A 82 -10.02 2.00 9.89
CA GLY A 82 -11.36 2.60 9.94
C GLY A 82 -11.60 3.78 8.98
N HIS A 83 -10.57 4.35 8.38
CA HIS A 83 -10.69 5.51 7.48
C HIS A 83 -10.76 5.11 6.00
N THR A 84 -11.71 5.69 5.27
CA THR A 84 -11.80 5.56 3.82
C THR A 84 -10.68 6.37 3.15
N LEU A 85 -9.94 5.73 2.26
CA LEU A 85 -8.90 6.39 1.48
C LEU A 85 -9.52 7.22 0.36
N LYS A 86 -9.02 8.45 0.17
CA LYS A 86 -9.48 9.34 -0.90
C LYS A 86 -9.06 8.79 -2.28
N PRO A 87 -9.73 9.16 -3.37
CA PRO A 87 -9.23 8.87 -4.71
C PRO A 87 -7.80 9.39 -4.90
N GLY A 88 -6.94 8.57 -5.50
CA GLY A 88 -5.51 8.87 -5.60
C GLY A 88 -4.63 7.64 -5.81
N ARG A 89 -3.33 7.88 -5.97
CA ARG A 89 -2.32 6.83 -6.17
C ARG A 89 -1.72 6.43 -4.83
N TYR A 90 -1.58 5.14 -4.60
CA TYR A 90 -1.12 4.56 -3.36
C TYR A 90 -0.10 3.44 -3.60
N LEU A 91 0.63 3.11 -2.55
CA LEU A 91 1.51 1.95 -2.45
C LEU A 91 1.07 1.13 -1.24
N LEU A 92 0.69 -0.11 -1.46
CA LEU A 92 0.46 -1.09 -0.41
C LEU A 92 1.80 -1.74 -0.08
N ILE A 93 2.21 -1.73 1.17
CA ILE A 93 3.44 -2.37 1.64
C ILE A 93 3.06 -3.52 2.57
N ALA A 94 3.50 -4.72 2.21
CA ALA A 94 3.33 -5.93 3.00
C ALA A 94 4.63 -6.23 3.74
N THR A 95 4.56 -6.30 5.07
CA THR A 95 5.68 -6.69 5.92
C THR A 95 5.31 -7.97 6.68
N PRO A 96 5.77 -9.14 6.23
CA PRO A 96 5.53 -10.39 6.94
C PRO A 96 6.36 -10.45 8.23
N SER A 97 5.79 -11.01 9.28
CA SER A 97 6.49 -11.34 10.51
C SER A 97 6.06 -12.72 11.02
N ALA A 98 7.04 -13.56 11.35
CA ALA A 98 6.85 -14.90 11.89
C ALA A 98 7.83 -15.09 13.06
N SER A 99 7.33 -15.60 14.19
CA SER A 99 8.14 -15.89 15.39
C SER A 99 9.07 -14.74 15.82
N GLY A 100 8.57 -13.50 15.75
CA GLY A 100 9.34 -12.29 16.10
C GLY A 100 10.31 -11.78 15.03
N LEU A 101 10.57 -12.56 13.96
CA LEU A 101 11.41 -12.16 12.84
C LEU A 101 10.59 -11.45 11.76
N ARG A 102 11.21 -10.50 11.05
CA ARG A 102 10.61 -9.82 9.89
C ARG A 102 11.14 -10.43 8.60
N GLY A 103 10.24 -10.81 7.71
CA GLY A 103 10.58 -11.32 6.39
C GLY A 103 10.78 -10.20 5.36
N ARG A 104 11.02 -10.61 4.11
CA ARG A 104 11.17 -9.69 2.97
C ARG A 104 9.89 -8.88 2.76
N ARG A 105 10.03 -7.56 2.74
CA ARG A 105 8.92 -6.64 2.41
C ARG A 105 8.57 -6.74 0.94
N ALA A 106 7.28 -6.74 0.64
CA ALA A 106 6.75 -6.61 -0.71
C ALA A 106 5.94 -5.32 -0.83
N SER A 107 5.86 -4.75 -2.04
CA SER A 107 5.05 -3.56 -2.27
C SER A 107 4.35 -3.61 -3.62
N ALA A 108 3.10 -3.14 -3.66
CA ALA A 108 2.29 -3.08 -4.86
C ALA A 108 1.67 -1.69 -5.00
N SER A 109 1.70 -1.15 -6.21
CA SER A 109 1.09 0.15 -6.50
C SER A 109 -0.37 -0.05 -6.89
N PHE A 110 -1.25 0.80 -6.39
CA PHE A 110 -2.66 0.78 -6.77
C PHE A 110 -3.23 2.19 -6.80
N GLN A 111 -4.36 2.36 -7.47
CA GLN A 111 -5.06 3.63 -7.54
C GLN A 111 -6.50 3.43 -7.09
N ILE A 112 -6.98 4.36 -6.26
CA ILE A 112 -8.39 4.46 -5.93
C ILE A 112 -9.00 5.44 -6.91
N ILE A 113 -9.93 4.94 -7.72
CA ILE A 113 -10.76 5.73 -8.63
C ILE A 113 -12.05 6.16 -7.92
N ARG A 114 -12.77 7.13 -8.50
CA ARG A 114 -14.10 7.51 -8.02
C ARG A 114 -15.12 6.44 -8.39
#